data_AF-A0A2E5W0N3-F1
#
_entry.id   AF-A0A2E5W0N3-F1
#
_cell.length_a   1.000
_cell.length_b   1.000
_cell.length_c   1.000
_cell.angle_alpha   90.00
_cell.angle_beta   90.00
_cell.angle_gamma   90.00
#
_symmetry.space_group_name_H-M   'P 1'
#
loop_
_entity.id
_entity.type
_entity.pdbx_description
1 polymer ?
#
loop_
_entity_poly.entity_id
_entity_poly.type
_entity_poly.pdbx_seq_one_letter_code
_entity_poly.pdbx_strand_id
1 'polypeptide(L)'
;MKQTLKKIIRNVKSINGNSLAEFATTTALMATLAATAAPKLSEMSEGTKAEKSRNEIDKIIKQAGNFYQDRADDEGRGRFPGQSKFNEPVGEDYDNTDASSGGTDAADSTSRAHENRILEDLGYGSSDGWQTYDQDGTYSTWVSVFGKGSNTNANIGTDTDGEVEWTTLFGDEVLGSTFQDGHYVYAVVAGGGSGADVYPPVLYVGDVENMTDFNNVLMP
;
A
#
# COMPACT_ATOMS: atom_id res chain seq x y z
N MET A 1 -69.47 -29.69 22.87
CA MET A 1 -67.99 -29.84 22.85
C MET A 1 -67.46 -30.62 21.64
N LYS A 2 -68.03 -31.79 21.24
CA LYS A 2 -67.56 -32.56 20.07
C LYS A 2 -67.63 -31.82 18.72
N GLN A 3 -68.62 -30.94 18.52
CA GLN A 3 -68.75 -30.13 17.30
C GLN A 3 -67.73 -28.98 17.23
N THR A 4 -67.36 -28.41 18.38
CA THR A 4 -66.35 -27.35 18.50
C THR A 4 -64.95 -27.91 18.19
N LEU A 5 -64.63 -29.10 18.70
CA LEU A 5 -63.36 -29.80 18.43
C LEU A 5 -63.23 -30.20 16.95
N LYS A 6 -64.32 -30.68 16.32
CA LYS A 6 -64.36 -31.00 14.88
C LYS A 6 -64.19 -29.77 13.98
N LYS A 7 -64.64 -28.58 14.41
CA LYS A 7 -64.40 -27.32 13.67
C LYS A 7 -62.93 -26.89 13.77
N ILE A 8 -62.31 -27.00 14.94
CA ILE A 8 -60.89 -26.69 15.13
C ILE A 8 -60.00 -27.62 14.27
N ILE A 9 -60.27 -28.93 14.27
CA ILE A 9 -59.51 -29.91 13.48
C ILE A 9 -59.69 -29.73 11.97
N ARG A 10 -60.82 -29.19 11.48
CA ARG A 10 -61.00 -28.84 10.06
C ARG A 10 -60.36 -27.52 9.66
N ASN A 11 -60.18 -26.60 10.61
CA ASN A 11 -59.50 -25.32 10.39
C ASN A 11 -57.96 -25.48 10.44
N VAL A 12 -57.46 -26.51 11.12
CA VAL A 12 -56.11 -27.05 10.90
C VAL A 12 -56.15 -27.93 9.65
N LYS A 13 -56.48 -27.29 8.51
CA LYS A 13 -56.48 -27.92 7.19
C LYS A 13 -55.03 -28.34 6.92
N SER A 14 -54.80 -29.62 6.71
CA SER A 14 -53.50 -30.16 6.30
C SER A 14 -52.97 -29.35 5.11
N ILE A 15 -51.92 -28.57 5.33
CA ILE A 15 -51.20 -27.83 4.30
C ILE A 15 -50.32 -28.88 3.62
N ASN A 16 -50.93 -29.70 2.76
CA ASN A 16 -50.26 -30.79 2.07
C ASN A 16 -49.15 -30.21 1.17
N GLY A 17 -47.90 -30.26 1.64
CA GLY A 17 -46.65 -30.32 0.88
C GLY A 17 -46.23 -29.09 0.04
N ASN A 18 -47.16 -28.37 -0.58
CA ASN A 18 -46.82 -27.45 -1.68
C ASN A 18 -46.05 -26.21 -1.20
N SER A 19 -46.50 -25.56 -0.12
CA SER A 19 -45.81 -24.38 0.41
C SER A 19 -44.48 -24.70 1.13
N LEU A 20 -44.38 -25.85 1.80
CA LEU A 20 -43.13 -26.25 2.48
C LEU A 20 -42.08 -26.71 1.47
N ALA A 21 -42.50 -27.43 0.42
CA ALA A 21 -41.62 -27.82 -0.68
C ALA A 21 -41.15 -26.61 -1.48
N GLU A 22 -42.04 -25.65 -1.78
CA GLU A 22 -41.67 -24.38 -2.46
C GLU A 22 -40.72 -23.52 -1.62
N PHE A 23 -40.94 -23.45 -0.30
CA PHE A 23 -40.02 -22.75 0.60
C PHE A 23 -38.66 -23.46 0.68
N ALA A 24 -38.67 -24.80 0.75
CA ALA A 24 -37.44 -25.59 0.77
C ALA A 24 -36.68 -25.48 -0.57
N THR A 25 -37.36 -25.50 -1.71
CA THR A 25 -36.71 -25.37 -3.03
C THR A 25 -36.15 -23.98 -3.22
N THR A 26 -36.90 -22.93 -2.91
CA THR A 26 -36.38 -21.55 -2.99
C THR A 26 -35.21 -21.32 -2.04
N THR A 27 -35.29 -21.82 -0.80
CA THR A 27 -34.18 -21.74 0.17
C THR A 27 -32.97 -22.54 -0.31
N ALA A 28 -33.15 -23.75 -0.85
CA ALA A 28 -32.06 -24.56 -1.38
C ALA A 28 -31.41 -23.91 -2.61
N LEU A 29 -32.20 -23.29 -3.49
CA LEU A 29 -31.72 -22.62 -4.69
C LEU A 29 -30.96 -21.34 -4.33
N MET A 30 -31.49 -20.54 -3.40
CA MET A 30 -30.79 -19.37 -2.86
C MET A 30 -29.53 -19.76 -2.10
N ALA A 31 -29.55 -20.84 -1.32
CA ALA A 31 -28.36 -21.34 -0.63
C ALA A 31 -27.29 -21.80 -1.64
N THR A 32 -27.69 -22.48 -2.72
CA THR A 32 -26.75 -22.92 -3.77
C THR A 32 -26.17 -21.73 -4.53
N LEU A 33 -26.99 -20.75 -4.88
CA LEU A 33 -26.54 -19.52 -5.54
C LEU A 33 -25.65 -18.68 -4.63
N ALA A 34 -25.99 -18.55 -3.36
CA ALA A 34 -25.17 -17.84 -2.38
C ALA A 34 -23.82 -18.56 -2.18
N ALA A 35 -23.83 -19.89 -2.09
CA ALA A 35 -22.61 -20.69 -1.93
C ALA A 35 -21.66 -20.58 -3.14
N THR A 36 -22.19 -20.47 -4.36
CA THR A 36 -21.36 -20.32 -5.58
C THR A 36 -21.00 -18.87 -5.88
N ALA A 37 -21.83 -17.90 -5.50
CA ALA A 37 -21.56 -16.48 -5.70
C ALA A 37 -20.61 -15.90 -4.64
N ALA A 38 -20.66 -16.39 -3.40
CA ALA A 38 -19.80 -15.91 -2.32
C ALA A 38 -18.30 -15.91 -2.65
N PRO A 39 -17.68 -17.00 -3.15
CA PRO A 39 -16.26 -16.98 -3.50
C PRO A 39 -15.95 -15.99 -4.62
N LYS A 40 -16.84 -15.86 -5.62
CA LYS A 40 -16.62 -14.93 -6.74
C LYS A 40 -16.79 -13.47 -6.34
N LEU A 41 -17.75 -13.17 -5.46
CA LEU A 41 -17.91 -11.83 -4.89
C LEU A 41 -16.73 -11.46 -3.98
N SER A 42 -16.19 -12.43 -3.24
CA SER A 42 -14.97 -12.24 -2.45
C SER A 42 -13.78 -11.90 -3.35
N GLU A 43 -13.54 -12.71 -4.39
CA GLU A 43 -12.48 -12.47 -5.37
C GLU A 43 -12.63 -11.11 -6.08
N MET A 44 -13.86 -10.76 -6.49
CA MET A 44 -14.14 -9.47 -7.11
C MET A 44 -13.90 -8.29 -6.15
N SER A 45 -14.28 -8.44 -4.88
CA SER A 45 -14.03 -7.43 -3.85
C SER A 45 -12.54 -7.27 -3.56
N GLU A 46 -11.78 -8.35 -3.53
CA GLU A 46 -10.33 -8.34 -3.29
C GLU A 46 -9.57 -7.72 -4.47
N GLY A 47 -9.92 -8.11 -5.70
CA GLY A 47 -9.38 -7.49 -6.91
C GLY A 47 -9.63 -5.98 -6.98
N THR A 48 -10.83 -5.53 -6.56
CA THR A 48 -11.16 -4.09 -6.53
C THR A 48 -10.30 -3.33 -5.52
N LYS A 49 -10.01 -3.92 -4.35
CA LYS A 49 -9.11 -3.31 -3.34
C LYS A 49 -7.68 -3.22 -3.87
N ALA A 50 -7.17 -4.31 -4.45
CA ALA A 50 -5.86 -4.37 -5.08
C ALA A 50 -5.70 -3.31 -6.19
N GLU A 51 -6.69 -3.18 -7.07
CA GLU A 51 -6.69 -2.13 -8.10
C GLU A 51 -6.72 -0.73 -7.51
N LYS A 52 -7.55 -0.49 -6.49
CA LYS A 52 -7.61 0.82 -5.84
C LYS A 52 -6.29 1.16 -5.14
N SER A 53 -5.65 0.21 -4.46
CA SER A 53 -4.34 0.46 -3.82
C SER A 53 -3.26 0.82 -4.85
N ARG A 54 -3.18 0.08 -5.97
CA ARG A 54 -2.27 0.44 -7.08
C ARG A 54 -2.55 1.84 -7.66
N ASN A 55 -3.82 2.18 -7.86
CA ASN A 55 -4.20 3.51 -8.35
C ASN A 55 -3.84 4.65 -7.37
N GLU A 56 -3.86 4.38 -6.06
CA GLU A 56 -3.47 5.36 -5.04
C GLU A 56 -1.95 5.52 -4.98
N ILE A 57 -1.18 4.42 -5.05
CA ILE A 57 0.28 4.46 -5.21
C ILE A 57 0.66 5.27 -6.47
N ASP A 58 -0.02 5.06 -7.60
CA ASP A 58 0.23 5.83 -8.82
C ASP A 58 -0.05 7.33 -8.67
N LYS A 59 -1.01 7.72 -7.83
CA LYS A 59 -1.23 9.15 -7.50
C LYS A 59 -0.08 9.69 -6.68
N ILE A 60 0.41 8.94 -5.69
CA ILE A 60 1.57 9.32 -4.86
C ILE A 60 2.79 9.54 -5.75
N ILE A 61 3.09 8.59 -6.65
CA ILE A 61 4.19 8.71 -7.61
C ILE A 61 4.03 9.94 -8.52
N LYS A 62 2.83 10.21 -9.04
CA LYS A 62 2.59 11.39 -9.89
C LYS A 62 2.81 12.70 -9.14
N GLN A 63 2.33 12.81 -7.90
CA GLN A 63 2.55 14.01 -7.10
C GLN A 63 4.02 14.19 -6.73
N ALA A 64 4.72 13.11 -6.42
CA ALA A 64 6.16 13.13 -6.17
C ALA A 64 6.95 13.61 -7.40
N GLY A 65 6.54 13.16 -8.59
CA GLY A 65 7.13 13.62 -9.85
C GLY A 65 6.96 15.12 -10.06
N ASN A 66 5.77 15.66 -9.81
CA ASN A 66 5.54 17.11 -9.89
C ASN A 66 6.41 17.86 -8.87
N PHE A 67 6.44 17.40 -7.61
CA PHE A 67 7.27 17.99 -6.57
C PHE A 67 8.76 17.99 -6.93
N TYR A 68 9.26 16.89 -7.49
CA TYR A 68 10.64 16.80 -7.95
C TYR A 68 10.96 17.86 -9.00
N GLN A 69 10.07 18.08 -9.98
CA GLN A 69 10.27 19.09 -11.02
C GLN A 69 10.22 20.52 -10.44
N ASP A 70 9.25 20.82 -9.58
CA ASP A 70 9.13 22.13 -8.93
C ASP A 70 10.41 22.45 -8.11
N ARG A 71 10.93 21.45 -7.38
CA ARG A 71 12.18 21.59 -6.62
C ARG A 71 13.41 21.66 -7.53
N ALA A 72 13.40 20.97 -8.66
CA ALA A 72 14.47 21.08 -9.65
C ALA A 72 14.57 22.51 -10.21
N ASP A 73 13.43 23.16 -10.44
CA ASP A 73 13.37 24.54 -10.92
C ASP A 73 13.79 25.55 -9.83
N ASP A 74 13.33 25.37 -8.59
CA ASP A 74 13.59 26.31 -7.48
C ASP A 74 15.00 26.15 -6.86
N GLU A 75 15.44 24.91 -6.66
CA GLU A 75 16.68 24.56 -5.94
C GLU A 75 17.82 24.17 -6.90
N GLY A 76 17.53 24.09 -8.21
CA GLY A 76 18.46 23.71 -9.28
C GLY A 76 18.67 22.21 -9.42
N ARG A 77 18.22 21.40 -8.45
CA ARG A 77 18.24 19.94 -8.46
C ARG A 77 16.98 19.43 -7.78
N GLY A 78 16.32 18.45 -8.38
CA GLY A 78 15.11 17.87 -7.83
C GLY A 78 15.40 17.03 -6.59
N ARG A 79 14.49 17.11 -5.62
CA ARG A 79 14.44 16.25 -4.44
C ARG A 79 13.02 15.73 -4.27
N PHE A 80 12.86 14.63 -3.57
CA PHE A 80 11.55 14.09 -3.20
C PHE A 80 11.09 14.61 -1.83
N PRO A 81 9.78 14.47 -1.52
CA PRO A 81 9.26 14.84 -0.21
C PRO A 81 9.99 14.10 0.92
N GLY A 82 10.25 14.80 2.03
CA GLY A 82 10.96 14.26 3.20
C GLY A 82 12.49 14.29 3.11
N GLN A 83 13.05 14.54 1.93
CA GLN A 83 14.48 14.82 1.80
C GLN A 83 14.78 16.27 2.15
N SER A 84 15.77 16.53 3.01
CA SER A 84 16.32 17.88 3.15
C SER A 84 17.04 18.33 1.87
N LYS A 85 17.72 17.38 1.19
CA LYS A 85 18.45 17.60 -0.07
C LYS A 85 18.49 16.33 -0.94
N PHE A 86 18.79 16.49 -2.24
CA PHE A 86 18.85 15.40 -3.22
C PHE A 86 19.82 14.25 -2.87
N ASN A 87 20.83 14.54 -2.04
CA ASN A 87 21.91 13.63 -1.66
C ASN A 87 21.75 13.06 -0.24
N GLU A 88 20.59 13.27 0.39
CA GLU A 88 20.23 12.64 1.66
C GLU A 88 19.13 11.59 1.41
N PRO A 89 19.21 10.40 1.99
CA PRO A 89 18.19 9.38 1.85
C PRO A 89 16.96 9.70 2.72
N VAL A 90 15.86 9.00 2.45
CA VAL A 90 14.73 8.89 3.39
C VAL A 90 14.53 7.43 3.72
N GLY A 91 14.48 7.12 5.02
CA GLY A 91 14.30 5.76 5.51
C GLY A 91 15.60 5.08 5.97
N GLU A 92 16.77 5.58 5.59
CA GLU A 92 18.06 5.16 6.15
C GLU A 92 18.90 6.36 6.55
N ASP A 93 20.01 6.12 7.27
CA ASP A 93 20.95 7.16 7.69
C ASP A 93 22.29 6.92 6.98
N TYR A 94 22.51 7.68 5.90
CA TYR A 94 23.80 7.79 5.23
C TYR A 94 23.92 9.12 4.49
N ASP A 95 25.14 9.50 4.11
CA ASP A 95 25.45 10.83 3.59
C ASP A 95 26.25 10.75 2.28
N ASN A 96 25.70 11.33 1.20
CA ASN A 96 26.34 11.45 -0.10
C ASN A 96 26.82 12.90 -0.40
N THR A 97 27.19 13.69 0.61
CA THR A 97 27.69 15.07 0.46
C THR A 97 29.11 15.18 -0.09
N ASP A 98 29.95 14.14 0.03
CA ASP A 98 31.33 14.18 -0.49
C ASP A 98 31.34 14.08 -2.03
N ALA A 99 31.60 15.23 -2.66
CA ALA A 99 31.66 15.39 -4.11
C ALA A 99 33.07 15.18 -4.71
N SER A 100 34.04 14.68 -3.94
CA SER A 100 35.35 14.28 -4.49
C SER A 100 35.21 13.01 -5.35
N SER A 101 36.17 12.71 -6.23
CA SER A 101 36.10 11.49 -7.05
C SER A 101 35.97 10.21 -6.21
N GLY A 102 36.68 10.13 -5.07
CA GLY A 102 36.53 9.02 -4.14
C GLY A 102 35.24 9.06 -3.32
N GLY A 103 34.73 10.26 -3.03
CA GLY A 103 33.44 10.47 -2.36
C GLY A 103 32.26 10.04 -3.24
N THR A 104 32.27 10.36 -4.53
CA THR A 104 31.24 9.95 -5.49
C THR A 104 31.17 8.43 -5.63
N ASP A 105 32.32 7.74 -5.69
CA ASP A 105 32.36 6.28 -5.74
C ASP A 105 31.79 5.65 -4.45
N ALA A 106 32.11 6.22 -3.28
CA ALA A 106 31.56 5.76 -2.00
C ALA A 106 30.05 6.03 -1.88
N ALA A 107 29.60 7.19 -2.37
CA ALA A 107 28.20 7.57 -2.43
C ALA A 107 27.39 6.61 -3.33
N ASP A 108 27.87 6.32 -4.54
CA ASP A 108 27.23 5.35 -5.45
C ASP A 108 27.15 3.95 -4.81
N SER A 109 28.23 3.49 -4.17
CA SER A 109 28.21 2.20 -3.45
C SER A 109 27.20 2.17 -2.30
N THR A 110 27.01 3.29 -1.60
CA THR A 110 26.10 3.37 -0.46
C THR A 110 24.65 3.42 -0.93
N SER A 111 24.35 4.23 -1.95
CA SER A 111 23.04 4.27 -2.59
C SER A 111 22.64 2.91 -3.20
N ARG A 112 23.57 2.21 -3.86
CA ARG A 112 23.31 0.84 -4.35
C ARG A 112 23.06 -0.15 -3.22
N ALA A 113 23.73 0.00 -2.08
CA ALA A 113 23.50 -0.87 -0.92
C ALA A 113 22.10 -0.66 -0.34
N HIS A 114 21.64 0.60 -0.25
CA HIS A 114 20.28 0.94 0.15
C HIS A 114 19.25 0.43 -0.85
N GLU A 115 19.48 0.64 -2.16
CA GLU A 115 18.62 0.10 -3.22
C GLU A 115 18.48 -1.42 -3.13
N ASN A 116 19.58 -2.16 -2.93
CA ASN A 116 19.53 -3.61 -2.79
C ASN A 116 18.69 -4.06 -1.59
N ARG A 117 18.73 -3.33 -0.46
CA ARG A 117 17.87 -3.64 0.71
C ARG A 117 16.39 -3.43 0.39
N ILE A 118 16.07 -2.34 -0.30
CA ILE A 118 14.70 -2.09 -0.79
C ILE A 118 14.26 -3.23 -1.73
N LEU A 119 15.11 -3.63 -2.67
CA LEU A 119 14.78 -4.70 -3.61
C LEU A 119 14.59 -6.07 -2.92
N GLU A 120 15.31 -6.34 -1.84
CA GLU A 120 15.06 -7.53 -0.99
C GLU A 120 13.67 -7.45 -0.33
N ASP A 121 13.26 -6.30 0.21
CA ASP A 121 11.92 -6.10 0.76
C ASP A 121 10.82 -6.22 -0.31
N LEU A 122 11.10 -5.83 -1.55
CA LEU A 122 10.17 -5.97 -2.68
C LEU A 122 10.13 -7.39 -3.28
N GLY A 123 10.94 -8.33 -2.77
CA GLY A 123 10.98 -9.71 -3.24
C GLY A 123 11.74 -9.91 -4.56
N TYR A 124 12.56 -8.93 -4.98
CA TYR A 124 13.42 -9.03 -6.16
C TYR A 124 14.83 -9.58 -5.83
N GLY A 125 15.12 -9.78 -4.55
CA GLY A 125 16.40 -10.30 -4.07
C GLY A 125 16.38 -11.81 -3.85
N SER A 126 16.98 -12.22 -2.74
CA SER A 126 17.08 -13.61 -2.29
C SER A 126 15.96 -14.02 -1.32
N SER A 127 15.23 -13.04 -0.78
CA SER A 127 14.06 -13.20 0.08
C SER A 127 12.74 -13.30 -0.72
N ASP A 128 11.70 -13.86 -0.09
CA ASP A 128 10.32 -13.83 -0.60
C ASP A 128 9.70 -12.42 -0.51
N GLY A 129 10.40 -11.47 0.12
CA GLY A 129 9.98 -10.08 0.29
C GLY A 129 8.99 -9.87 1.45
N TRP A 130 8.51 -8.63 1.57
CA TRP A 130 7.55 -8.22 2.58
C TRP A 130 6.12 -8.43 2.05
N GLN A 131 5.54 -9.58 2.41
CA GLN A 131 4.24 -10.04 1.89
C GLN A 131 3.09 -9.95 2.91
N THR A 132 3.37 -9.67 4.18
CA THR A 132 2.36 -9.55 5.24
C THR A 132 2.48 -8.26 6.02
N TYR A 133 1.35 -7.71 6.48
CA TYR A 133 1.30 -6.44 7.21
C TYR A 133 2.14 -6.40 8.51
N ASP A 134 2.58 -7.53 9.07
CA ASP A 134 3.31 -7.65 10.34
C ASP A 134 4.70 -8.28 10.21
N GLN A 135 5.31 -8.23 9.03
CA GLN A 135 6.62 -8.85 8.78
C GLN A 135 7.68 -8.39 9.80
N ASP A 136 8.21 -9.32 10.58
CA ASP A 136 9.34 -9.09 11.47
C ASP A 136 10.64 -9.00 10.65
N GLY A 137 11.32 -7.85 10.71
CA GLY A 137 12.63 -7.64 10.10
C GLY A 137 12.59 -7.26 8.62
N THR A 138 12.40 -5.96 8.35
CA THR A 138 12.61 -5.37 7.02
C THR A 138 14.10 -5.14 6.78
N TYR A 139 14.54 -5.22 5.53
CA TYR A 139 15.92 -4.98 5.13
C TYR A 139 16.24 -3.49 5.06
N SER A 140 15.30 -2.67 4.58
CA SER A 140 15.35 -1.21 4.63
C SER A 140 14.36 -0.67 5.66
N THR A 141 14.57 0.55 6.15
CA THR A 141 13.55 1.24 6.95
C THR A 141 12.68 2.10 6.05
N TRP A 142 11.39 1.83 6.09
CA TRP A 142 10.38 2.53 5.32
C TRP A 142 9.70 3.57 6.20
N VAL A 143 9.36 4.72 5.64
CA VAL A 143 8.65 5.78 6.37
C VAL A 143 7.24 5.95 5.84
N SER A 144 6.33 6.36 6.71
CA SER A 144 4.95 6.60 6.32
C SER A 144 4.79 7.87 5.46
N VAL A 145 4.01 7.78 4.38
CA VAL A 145 3.67 8.93 3.50
C VAL A 145 2.84 10.00 4.25
N PHE A 146 1.83 9.59 5.00
CA PHE A 146 0.86 10.50 5.66
C PHE A 146 0.87 10.39 7.18
N GLY A 147 2.01 10.01 7.75
CA GLY A 147 2.13 9.75 9.18
C GLY A 147 1.50 8.43 9.62
N LYS A 148 1.92 7.97 10.80
CA LYS A 148 1.58 6.64 11.30
C LYS A 148 0.14 6.52 11.81
N GLY A 149 -0.52 7.62 12.17
CA GLY A 149 -1.87 7.61 12.71
C GLY A 149 -2.06 6.58 13.83
N SER A 150 -3.00 5.65 13.66
CA SER A 150 -3.23 4.52 14.59
C SER A 150 -2.50 3.22 14.20
N ASN A 151 -1.71 3.23 13.12
CA ASN A 151 -0.96 2.04 12.69
C ASN A 151 0.11 1.69 13.73
N THR A 152 0.13 0.46 14.23
CA THR A 152 1.08 0.03 15.27
C THR A 152 2.25 -0.77 14.70
N ASN A 153 2.38 -0.91 13.39
CA ASN A 153 3.47 -1.67 12.78
C ASN A 153 4.83 -1.07 13.18
N ALA A 154 5.64 -1.83 13.91
CA ALA A 154 6.91 -1.37 14.46
C ALA A 154 7.96 -1.08 13.38
N ASN A 155 7.80 -1.63 12.17
CA ASN A 155 8.77 -1.55 11.08
C ASN A 155 8.55 -0.33 10.17
N ILE A 156 7.52 0.49 10.44
CA ILE A 156 7.26 1.75 9.75
C ILE A 156 7.75 2.92 10.62
N GLY A 157 8.72 3.65 10.08
CA GLY A 157 9.24 4.90 10.64
C GLY A 157 8.33 6.10 10.37
N THR A 158 8.65 7.21 11.02
CA THR A 158 7.96 8.50 10.84
C THR A 158 8.95 9.54 10.37
N ASP A 159 8.58 10.26 9.31
CA ASP A 159 9.30 11.43 8.81
C ASP A 159 8.35 12.63 8.91
N THR A 160 8.59 13.51 9.88
CA THR A 160 7.70 14.65 10.16
C THR A 160 7.75 15.69 9.05
N ASP A 161 8.93 15.92 8.46
CA ASP A 161 9.08 16.89 7.37
C ASP A 161 8.43 16.32 6.10
N GLY A 162 8.66 15.03 5.84
CA GLY A 162 7.99 14.30 4.76
C GLY A 162 6.47 14.30 4.88
N GLU A 163 5.92 14.00 6.07
CA GLU A 163 4.47 14.02 6.33
C GLU A 163 3.86 15.37 5.93
N VAL A 164 4.48 16.49 6.33
CA VAL A 164 4.00 17.84 6.00
C VAL A 164 4.05 18.13 4.50
N GLU A 165 5.14 17.75 3.83
CA GLU A 165 5.27 17.95 2.38
C GLU A 165 4.25 17.10 1.61
N TRP A 166 4.05 15.83 2.01
CA TRP A 166 3.05 14.95 1.42
C TRP A 166 1.63 15.44 1.66
N THR A 167 1.24 15.82 2.88
CA THR A 167 -0.11 16.33 3.14
C THR A 167 -0.39 17.60 2.34
N THR A 168 0.61 18.48 2.21
CA THR A 168 0.48 19.70 1.40
C THR A 168 0.24 19.38 -0.08
N LEU A 169 0.97 18.39 -0.64
CA LEU A 169 0.80 17.95 -2.03
C LEU A 169 -0.59 17.36 -2.31
N PHE A 170 -1.22 16.78 -1.30
CA PHE A 170 -2.57 16.22 -1.39
C PHE A 170 -3.67 17.18 -0.91
N GLY A 171 -3.34 18.46 -0.66
CA GLY A 171 -4.32 19.48 -0.27
C GLY A 171 -4.95 19.22 1.10
N ASP A 172 -4.14 18.77 2.06
CA ASP A 172 -4.53 18.37 3.42
C ASP A 172 -5.48 17.16 3.49
N GLU A 173 -5.59 16.40 2.39
CA GLU A 173 -6.28 15.11 2.36
C GLU A 173 -5.28 13.96 2.48
N VAL A 174 -5.61 12.96 3.30
CA VAL A 174 -4.80 11.76 3.48
C VAL A 174 -5.40 10.61 2.68
N LEU A 175 -4.59 9.96 1.84
CA LEU A 175 -4.96 8.70 1.21
C LEU A 175 -4.71 7.57 2.20
N GLY A 176 -5.78 6.88 2.62
CA GLY A 176 -5.69 5.68 3.45
C GLY A 176 -5.81 4.42 2.61
N SER A 177 -5.03 3.38 2.94
CA SER A 177 -5.12 2.09 2.27
C SER A 177 -6.53 1.51 2.37
N THR A 178 -6.90 0.74 1.34
CA THR A 178 -8.20 0.02 1.31
C THR A 178 -8.21 -1.24 2.16
N PHE A 179 -7.03 -1.70 2.59
CA PHE A 179 -6.85 -2.82 3.49
C PHE A 179 -6.95 -2.34 4.94
N GLN A 180 -7.36 -3.22 5.85
CA GLN A 180 -7.56 -2.83 7.25
C GLN A 180 -6.24 -2.49 7.95
N ASP A 181 -5.20 -3.27 7.63
CA ASP A 181 -3.86 -3.15 8.21
C ASP A 181 -2.85 -2.53 7.22
N GLY A 182 -3.29 -2.21 6.00
CA GLY A 182 -2.50 -1.57 4.97
C GLY A 182 -2.16 -0.11 5.29
N HIS A 183 -1.08 0.38 4.69
CA HIS A 183 -0.51 1.69 4.94
C HIS A 183 0.48 2.07 3.85
N TYR A 184 0.36 3.29 3.33
CA TYR A 184 1.29 3.78 2.31
C TYR A 184 2.60 4.22 2.94
N VAL A 185 3.68 3.63 2.45
CA VAL A 185 5.05 3.90 2.86
C VAL A 185 5.92 4.25 1.67
N TYR A 186 7.00 4.98 1.94
CA TYR A 186 7.99 5.33 0.93
C TYR A 186 9.40 5.22 1.50
N ALA A 187 10.36 5.07 0.60
CA ALA A 187 11.79 5.14 0.87
C ALA A 187 12.45 5.88 -0.29
N VAL A 188 13.47 6.69 0.00
CA VAL A 188 14.20 7.43 -1.02
C VAL A 188 15.67 7.06 -0.98
N VAL A 189 16.16 6.53 -2.10
CA VAL A 189 17.59 6.32 -2.31
C VAL A 189 18.20 7.66 -2.71
N ALA A 190 19.17 8.12 -1.92
CA ALA A 190 19.85 9.38 -2.17
C ALA A 190 20.54 9.40 -3.54
N GLY A 191 20.44 10.54 -4.21
CA GLY A 191 21.28 10.87 -5.35
C GLY A 191 22.70 11.23 -4.90
N GLY A 192 23.51 11.72 -5.84
CA GLY A 192 24.87 12.11 -5.50
C GLY A 192 25.70 12.59 -6.68
N GLY A 193 26.96 12.86 -6.36
CA GLY A 193 27.98 13.26 -7.32
C GLY A 193 27.96 14.74 -7.69
N SER A 194 28.89 15.12 -8.56
CA SER A 194 29.15 16.51 -8.93
C SER A 194 29.71 16.63 -10.34
N GLY A 195 29.51 17.78 -10.98
CA GLY A 195 29.96 18.01 -12.35
C GLY A 195 29.24 17.11 -13.35
N ALA A 196 30.00 16.31 -14.08
CA ALA A 196 29.48 15.39 -15.11
C ALA A 196 29.00 14.05 -14.53
N ASP A 197 29.44 13.68 -13.33
CA ASP A 197 29.14 12.40 -12.69
C ASP A 197 28.04 12.62 -11.64
N VAL A 198 26.85 12.99 -12.10
CA VAL A 198 25.68 13.28 -11.26
C VAL A 198 24.59 12.24 -11.53
N TYR A 199 23.97 11.74 -10.46
CA TYR A 199 22.79 10.89 -10.55
C TYR A 199 21.67 11.39 -9.62
N PRO A 200 20.40 11.32 -10.07
CA PRO A 200 19.26 11.79 -9.29
C PRO A 200 18.90 10.81 -8.16
N PRO A 201 18.18 11.26 -7.13
CA PRO A 201 17.57 10.35 -6.16
C PRO A 201 16.49 9.48 -6.82
N VAL A 202 16.15 8.35 -6.18
CA VAL A 202 15.10 7.42 -6.63
C VAL A 202 14.10 7.19 -5.50
N LEU A 203 12.82 7.32 -5.81
CA LEU A 203 11.72 7.12 -4.86
C LEU A 203 11.06 5.76 -5.08
N TYR A 204 10.88 5.02 -3.99
CA TYR A 204 10.07 3.80 -3.94
C TYR A 204 8.85 4.06 -3.05
N VAL A 205 7.68 3.62 -3.49
CA VAL A 205 6.42 3.73 -2.74
C VAL A 205 5.75 2.37 -2.73
N GLY A 206 5.17 1.98 -1.61
CA GLY A 206 4.40 0.74 -1.51
C GLY A 206 3.30 0.76 -0.46
N ASP A 207 2.50 -0.29 -0.44
CA ASP A 207 1.50 -0.57 0.58
C ASP A 207 1.97 -1.76 1.44
N VAL A 208 2.09 -1.55 2.76
CA VAL A 208 2.60 -2.56 3.69
C VAL A 208 1.73 -3.81 3.80
N GLU A 209 0.50 -3.78 3.27
CA GLU A 209 -0.31 -5.00 3.13
C GLU A 209 0.48 -6.08 2.38
N ASN A 210 1.14 -5.69 1.29
CA ASN A 210 2.03 -6.55 0.51
C ASN A 210 2.91 -5.67 -0.41
N MET A 211 4.16 -5.46 0.01
CA MET A 211 5.13 -4.63 -0.71
C MET A 211 5.58 -5.27 -2.01
N THR A 212 5.49 -6.60 -2.15
CA THR A 212 5.89 -7.30 -3.37
C THR A 212 4.90 -7.09 -4.52
N ASP A 213 3.60 -7.04 -4.21
CA ASP A 213 2.52 -6.87 -5.20
C ASP A 213 2.05 -5.42 -5.38
N PHE A 214 2.21 -4.60 -4.34
CA PHE A 214 1.75 -3.21 -4.29
C PHE A 214 2.92 -2.26 -4.06
N ASN A 215 3.76 -2.10 -5.08
CA ASN A 215 4.82 -1.10 -5.11
C ASN A 215 4.87 -0.38 -6.46
N ASN A 216 5.50 0.79 -6.46
CA ASN A 216 5.91 1.48 -7.67
C ASN A 216 7.17 2.31 -7.40
N VAL A 217 7.91 2.61 -8.47
CA VAL A 217 9.19 3.33 -8.40
C VAL A 217 9.17 4.54 -9.33
N LEU A 218 9.79 5.63 -8.88
CA LEU A 218 10.00 6.83 -9.67
C LEU A 218 11.49 7.13 -9.77
N MET A 219 11.99 7.03 -11.00
CA MET A 219 13.34 7.45 -11.40
C MET A 219 13.18 8.65 -12.35
N PRO A 220 13.67 9.84 -11.96
CA PRO A 220 13.60 11.06 -12.78
C PRO A 220 14.38 11.00 -14.10
#